data_AF-A0A834DAQ0-F1
#
_entry.id   AF-A0A834DAQ0-F1
#
_cell.length_a   1.000
_cell.length_b   1.000
_cell.length_c   1.000
_cell.angle_alpha   90.00
_cell.angle_beta   90.00
_cell.angle_gamma   90.00
#
_symmetry.space_group_name_H-M   'P 1'
#
loop_
_entity.id
_entity.type
_entity.pdbx_description
1 polymer ?
#
loop_
_entity_poly.entity_id
_entity_poly.type
_entity_poly.pdbx_seq_one_letter_code
_entity_poly.pdbx_strand_id
1 'polypeptide(L)'
;MAESSDKLYRVEYAKSGRASCKKCSESIPKDSLRMAIMVQSPMFDGKVPHWYHFSCFWKVGHTIWQPDVEVDGFSELRWDDQQKVKKTAEAGGVTGKGQDGVGSKTEKTLGDFAVEYAKSNRSTCKGCLEKIEKGQVRVSKKMLDPEKPQLGMIDRWYHPRCFVENREELNFRPEYSASQLKGFGLLAAEDKEDLKKQLPAVKSEGWVEGCVGCEGSSARGWMEAQRPHRLHTPAVLPPRQP
;
A
#
# COMPACT_ATOMS: atom_id res chain seq x y z
N MET A 1 -8.18 29.74 5.78
CA MET A 1 -8.58 28.41 6.29
C MET A 1 -8.88 27.54 5.07
N ALA A 2 -7.88 26.93 4.42
CA ALA A 2 -8.03 26.46 3.04
C ALA A 2 -7.39 25.08 2.72
N GLU A 3 -7.07 24.23 3.69
CA GLU A 3 -6.35 22.97 3.40
C GLU A 3 -6.93 21.69 4.06
N SER A 4 -7.99 21.76 4.87
CA SER A 4 -8.53 20.56 5.57
C SER A 4 -9.61 19.80 4.80
N SER A 5 -10.06 20.29 3.65
CA SER A 5 -11.27 19.78 2.97
C SER A 5 -11.02 18.63 1.99
N ASP A 6 -9.76 18.27 1.69
CA ASP A 6 -9.48 17.27 0.66
C ASP A 6 -9.31 15.84 1.16
N LYS A 7 -9.06 15.65 2.47
CA LYS A 7 -8.80 14.34 3.04
C LYS A 7 -10.03 13.42 2.96
N LEU A 8 -9.76 12.14 2.67
CA LEU A 8 -10.77 11.10 2.47
C LEU A 8 -11.51 10.75 3.77
N TYR A 9 -10.80 10.80 4.88
CA TYR A 9 -11.33 10.45 6.20
C TYR A 9 -11.27 11.65 7.13
N ARG A 10 -12.15 11.66 8.13
CA ARG A 10 -12.20 12.67 9.19
C ARG A 10 -12.39 11.99 10.53
N VAL A 11 -11.71 12.47 11.56
CA VAL A 11 -11.87 12.02 12.95
C VAL A 11 -12.06 13.23 13.86
N GLU A 12 -13.00 13.15 14.78
CA GLU A 12 -13.22 14.19 15.79
C GLU A 12 -13.97 13.64 17.00
N TYR A 13 -13.98 14.41 18.08
CA TYR A 13 -14.95 14.24 19.16
C TYR A 13 -16.30 14.79 18.72
N ALA A 14 -17.37 14.04 18.98
CA ALA A 14 -18.71 14.38 18.51
C ALA A 14 -19.21 15.70 19.12
N LYS A 15 -19.30 16.75 18.29
CA LYS A 15 -19.79 18.08 18.72
C LYS A 15 -21.23 18.07 19.27
N SER A 16 -22.04 17.11 18.81
CA SER A 16 -23.41 16.88 19.28
C SER A 16 -23.80 15.41 19.16
N GLY A 17 -24.81 15.01 19.92
CA GLY A 17 -25.41 13.67 19.88
C GLY A 17 -26.40 13.43 18.73
N ARG A 18 -26.50 14.34 17.76
CA ARG A 18 -27.51 14.29 16.68
C ARG A 18 -27.09 13.42 15.48
N ALA A 19 -25.83 13.04 15.40
CA ALA A 19 -25.33 12.23 14.29
C ALA A 19 -25.69 10.76 14.51
N SER A 20 -26.19 10.09 13.48
CA SER A 20 -26.44 8.65 13.49
C SER A 20 -25.33 7.90 12.75
N CYS A 21 -24.92 6.77 13.30
CA CYS A 21 -23.90 5.91 12.70
C CYS A 21 -24.43 5.24 11.44
N LYS A 22 -23.71 5.38 10.32
CA LYS A 22 -24.11 4.80 9.02
C LYS A 22 -23.98 3.27 8.95
N LYS A 23 -23.37 2.61 9.95
CA LYS A 23 -23.24 1.14 10.04
C LYS A 23 -24.37 0.49 10.85
N CYS A 24 -24.57 0.93 12.09
CA CYS A 24 -25.55 0.33 13.01
C CYS A 24 -26.83 1.16 13.18
N SER A 25 -26.92 2.33 12.55
CA SER A 25 -28.05 3.25 12.64
C SER A 25 -28.33 3.85 14.02
N GLU A 26 -27.52 3.54 15.04
CA GLU A 26 -27.63 4.11 16.37
C GLU A 26 -27.04 5.53 16.46
N SER A 27 -27.51 6.32 17.43
CA SER A 27 -26.99 7.66 17.70
C SER A 27 -25.54 7.62 18.19
N ILE A 28 -24.73 8.57 17.73
CA ILE A 28 -23.36 8.77 18.19
C ILE A 28 -23.39 9.77 19.35
N PRO A 29 -23.00 9.38 20.57
CA PRO A 29 -23.10 10.25 21.74
C PRO A 29 -22.17 11.47 21.62
N LYS A 30 -22.57 12.60 22.22
CA LYS A 30 -21.74 13.81 22.30
C LYS A 30 -20.41 13.48 23.00
N ASP A 31 -19.35 14.16 22.59
CA ASP A 31 -17.98 14.04 23.13
C ASP A 31 -17.33 12.65 22.95
N SER A 32 -18.00 11.73 22.25
CA SER A 32 -17.42 10.44 21.87
C SER A 32 -16.56 10.54 20.62
N LEU A 33 -15.51 9.72 20.55
CA LEU A 33 -14.66 9.62 19.37
C LEU A 33 -15.44 8.99 18.21
N ARG A 34 -15.55 9.73 17.10
CA ARG A 34 -16.24 9.28 15.89
C ARG A 34 -15.37 9.50 14.66
N MET A 35 -15.57 8.65 13.67
CA MET A 35 -14.86 8.71 12.39
C MET A 35 -15.86 8.86 11.26
N ALA A 36 -15.44 9.56 10.21
CA ALA A 36 -16.22 9.74 9.00
C ALA A 36 -15.38 9.51 7.76
N ILE A 37 -16.08 9.13 6.70
CA ILE A 37 -15.63 9.19 5.33
C ILE A 37 -16.25 10.44 4.69
N MET A 38 -15.42 11.24 4.02
CA MET A 38 -15.85 12.42 3.28
C MET A 38 -16.33 11.97 1.90
N VAL A 39 -17.63 12.12 1.64
CA VAL A 39 -18.29 11.68 0.40
C VAL A 39 -18.83 12.89 -0.34
N GLN A 40 -18.63 12.96 -1.66
CA GLN A 40 -19.24 14.03 -2.46
C GLN A 40 -20.76 13.93 -2.40
N SER A 41 -21.43 15.04 -2.09
CA SER A 41 -22.88 15.11 -2.06
C SER A 41 -23.46 15.12 -3.48
N PRO A 42 -24.46 14.27 -3.79
CA PRO A 42 -25.17 14.37 -5.06
C PRO A 42 -26.06 15.62 -5.18
N MET A 43 -26.36 16.27 -4.06
CA MET A 43 -27.36 17.36 -3.99
C MET A 43 -26.74 18.77 -4.05
N PHE A 44 -25.45 18.90 -3.75
CA PHE A 44 -24.76 20.19 -3.77
C PHE A 44 -23.26 19.97 -3.98
N ASP A 45 -22.57 20.98 -4.48
CA ASP A 45 -21.13 20.91 -4.70
C ASP A 45 -20.37 21.03 -3.37
N GLY A 46 -20.15 19.88 -2.73
CA GLY A 46 -19.40 19.77 -1.48
C GLY A 46 -19.37 18.35 -0.91
N LYS A 47 -18.37 18.08 -0.08
CA LYS A 47 -18.21 16.80 0.61
C LYS A 47 -19.03 16.80 1.92
N VAL A 48 -19.79 15.73 2.14
CA VAL A 48 -20.54 15.46 3.37
C VAL A 48 -19.88 14.33 4.18
N PRO A 49 -19.75 14.48 5.50
CA PRO A 49 -19.20 13.43 6.35
C PRO A 49 -20.25 12.35 6.63
N HIS A 50 -19.95 11.11 6.25
CA HIS A 50 -20.70 9.94 6.69
C HIS A 50 -20.12 9.44 8.01
N TRP A 51 -20.77 9.78 9.13
CA TRP A 51 -20.30 9.45 10.48
C TRP A 51 -20.54 8.00 10.88
N TYR A 52 -19.59 7.45 11.63
CA TYR A 52 -19.62 6.14 12.27
C TYR A 52 -19.09 6.24 13.70
N HIS A 53 -19.54 5.35 14.59
CA HIS A 53 -18.78 5.10 15.83
C HIS A 53 -17.37 4.61 15.47
N PHE A 54 -16.40 4.91 16.34
CA PHE A 54 -15.01 4.47 16.15
C PHE A 54 -14.90 2.99 15.80
N SER A 55 -15.58 2.10 16.53
CA SER A 55 -15.54 0.65 16.26
C SER A 55 -16.29 0.25 14.99
N CYS A 56 -17.36 0.97 14.65
CA CYS A 56 -18.20 0.67 13.50
C CYS A 56 -17.49 0.99 12.18
N PHE A 57 -16.66 2.04 12.18
CA PHE A 57 -15.88 2.47 11.02
C PHE A 57 -15.04 1.32 10.44
N TRP A 58 -14.24 0.66 11.27
CA TRP A 58 -13.37 -0.44 10.85
C TRP A 58 -14.15 -1.68 10.38
N LYS A 59 -15.36 -1.90 10.91
CA LYS A 59 -16.20 -3.03 10.48
C LYS A 59 -16.75 -2.86 9.07
N VAL A 60 -16.79 -1.64 8.51
CA VAL A 60 -17.19 -1.41 7.11
C VAL A 60 -16.09 -1.88 6.14
N GLY A 61 -14.90 -2.18 6.66
CA GLY A 61 -13.74 -2.56 5.88
C GLY A 61 -13.03 -1.36 5.28
N HIS A 62 -13.12 -0.20 5.95
CA HIS A 62 -12.24 0.95 5.75
C HIS A 62 -10.84 0.60 6.23
N THR A 63 -9.86 0.80 5.36
CA THR A 63 -8.46 0.69 5.71
C THR A 63 -7.84 2.07 5.66
N ILE A 64 -7.05 2.38 6.68
CA ILE A 64 -6.27 3.61 6.79
C ILE A 64 -4.83 3.13 6.96
N TRP A 65 -3.93 3.66 6.15
CA TRP A 65 -2.52 3.28 6.17
C TRP A 65 -1.69 4.25 7.03
N GLN A 66 -1.86 5.55 6.78
CA GLN A 66 -1.23 6.66 7.48
C GLN A 66 -2.29 7.58 8.09
N PRO A 67 -2.70 7.33 9.34
CA PRO A 67 -3.74 8.13 9.99
C PRO A 67 -3.43 9.62 10.07
N ASP A 68 -2.18 10.00 10.21
CA ASP A 68 -1.73 11.40 10.29
C ASP A 68 -1.86 12.15 8.95
N VAL A 69 -1.73 11.45 7.83
CA VAL A 69 -1.84 12.04 6.48
C VAL A 69 -3.27 11.94 5.95
N GLU A 70 -3.88 10.76 6.03
CA GLU A 70 -5.16 10.44 5.38
C GLU A 70 -6.39 10.91 6.16
N VAL A 71 -6.27 11.11 7.48
CA VAL A 71 -7.39 11.45 8.36
C VAL A 71 -7.32 12.89 8.82
N ASP A 72 -8.33 13.68 8.44
CA ASP A 72 -8.49 15.05 8.92
C ASP A 72 -8.87 15.08 10.41
N GLY A 73 -8.30 16.03 11.16
CA GLY A 73 -8.53 16.15 12.60
C GLY A 73 -7.74 15.16 13.47
N PHE A 74 -6.85 14.34 12.89
CA PHE A 74 -6.03 13.39 13.64
C PHE A 74 -5.11 14.08 14.66
N SER A 75 -4.47 15.19 14.28
CA SER A 75 -3.57 15.98 15.14
C SER A 75 -4.28 16.66 16.32
N GLU A 76 -5.59 16.89 16.20
CA GLU A 76 -6.41 17.52 17.25
C GLU A 76 -6.91 16.53 18.31
N LEU A 77 -6.73 15.23 18.09
CA LEU A 77 -7.11 14.20 19.06
C LEU A 77 -6.17 14.19 20.26
N ARG A 78 -6.67 13.71 21.41
CA ARG A 78 -5.82 13.38 22.55
C ARG A 78 -4.81 12.30 22.18
N TRP A 79 -3.64 12.35 22.79
CA TRP A 79 -2.54 11.42 22.49
C TRP A 79 -2.96 9.95 22.61
N ASP A 80 -3.71 9.57 23.64
CA ASP A 80 -4.23 8.20 23.79
C ASP A 80 -5.13 7.76 22.62
N ASP A 81 -5.96 8.67 22.11
CA ASP A 81 -6.84 8.38 20.97
C ASP A 81 -6.06 8.36 19.65
N GLN A 82 -5.01 9.18 19.51
CA GLN A 82 -4.08 9.08 18.37
C GLN A 82 -3.42 7.70 18.32
N GLN A 83 -2.91 7.21 19.46
CA GLN A 83 -2.31 5.87 19.55
C GLN A 83 -3.34 4.77 19.27
N LYS A 84 -4.57 4.93 19.77
CA LYS A 84 -5.68 3.99 19.52
C LYS A 84 -6.00 3.89 18.02
N VAL A 85 -6.12 5.01 17.33
CA VAL A 85 -6.38 5.05 15.88
C VAL A 85 -5.21 4.41 15.12
N LYS A 86 -3.95 4.77 15.42
CA LYS A 86 -2.74 4.17 14.80
C LYS A 86 -2.71 2.66 14.96
N LYS A 87 -2.84 2.18 16.20
CA LYS A 87 -2.82 0.74 16.49
C LYS A 87 -3.96 -0.01 15.80
N THR A 88 -5.16 0.59 15.71
CA THR A 88 -6.30 -0.04 15.05
C THR A 88 -6.14 -0.07 13.53
N ALA A 89 -5.55 0.98 12.95
CA ALA A 89 -5.21 1.06 11.53
C ALA A 89 -4.18 -0.01 11.15
N GLU A 90 -3.09 -0.13 11.92
CA GLU A 90 -2.03 -1.13 11.72
C GLU A 90 -2.53 -2.57 11.89
N ALA A 91 -3.50 -2.79 12.77
CA ALA A 91 -4.13 -4.09 12.99
C ALA A 91 -5.13 -4.48 11.89
N GLY A 92 -5.41 -3.61 10.91
CA GLY A 92 -6.41 -3.85 9.88
C GLY A 92 -7.85 -3.75 10.40
N GLY A 93 -8.08 -3.01 11.49
CA GLY A 93 -9.39 -2.77 12.10
C GLY A 93 -9.58 -3.41 13.48
N VAL A 94 -10.70 -3.08 14.13
CA VAL A 94 -11.09 -3.72 15.40
C VAL A 94 -11.90 -4.98 15.12
N THR A 95 -11.32 -6.14 15.37
CA THR A 95 -12.07 -7.38 15.51
C THR A 95 -12.91 -7.26 16.79
N GLY A 96 -14.23 -7.39 16.65
CA GLY A 96 -15.11 -7.40 17.82
C GLY A 96 -14.74 -8.55 18.75
N LYS A 97 -14.80 -8.33 20.07
CA LYS A 97 -14.58 -9.33 21.13
C LYS A 97 -15.12 -10.71 20.75
N GLY A 98 -14.19 -11.61 20.44
CA GLY A 98 -14.24 -13.05 20.64
C GLY A 98 -12.89 -13.42 21.24
N GLN A 99 -12.90 -14.16 22.34
CA GLN A 99 -11.74 -14.44 23.19
C GLN A 99 -10.77 -15.42 22.52
N ASP A 100 -9.51 -15.34 22.99
CA ASP A 100 -8.41 -16.32 22.90
C ASP A 100 -7.62 -16.50 21.59
N GLY A 101 -6.29 -16.49 21.76
CA GLY A 101 -5.26 -16.77 20.74
C GLY A 101 -4.36 -15.57 20.50
N VAL A 102 -3.40 -15.27 21.39
CA VAL A 102 -2.01 -15.75 21.31
C VAL A 102 -1.45 -15.66 19.89
N GLY A 103 -0.40 -14.83 19.76
CA GLY A 103 0.14 -14.35 18.51
C GLY A 103 0.43 -15.44 17.48
N SER A 104 0.11 -15.11 16.22
CA SER A 104 0.71 -15.76 15.08
C SER A 104 1.39 -14.69 14.23
N LYS A 105 2.72 -14.77 14.15
CA LYS A 105 3.50 -14.23 13.03
C LYS A 105 2.99 -14.94 11.77
N THR A 106 1.89 -14.46 11.21
CA THR A 106 1.43 -14.86 9.88
C THR A 106 1.60 -13.64 8.99
N GLU A 107 2.32 -13.85 7.89
CA GLU A 107 2.59 -12.91 6.80
C GLU A 107 1.42 -11.93 6.59
N LYS A 108 1.69 -10.63 6.78
CA LYS A 108 0.68 -9.57 6.75
C LYS A 108 -0.01 -9.55 5.38
N THR A 109 -1.17 -10.19 5.29
CA THR A 109 -2.04 -10.09 4.10
C THR A 109 -2.57 -8.66 4.02
N LEU A 110 -2.40 -8.00 2.88
CA LEU A 110 -2.87 -6.64 2.70
C LEU A 110 -4.40 -6.68 2.53
N GLY A 111 -5.11 -5.97 3.40
CA GLY A 111 -6.59 -5.89 3.35
C GLY A 111 -7.11 -5.15 2.13
N ASP A 112 -6.27 -4.32 1.51
CA ASP A 112 -6.61 -3.48 0.36
C ASP A 112 -6.32 -4.10 -0.98
N PHE A 113 -5.60 -5.22 -1.03
CA PHE A 113 -5.25 -5.86 -2.30
C PHE A 113 -5.69 -7.31 -2.30
N ALA A 114 -6.43 -7.70 -3.34
CA ALA A 114 -6.86 -9.08 -3.52
C ALA A 114 -6.50 -9.59 -4.91
N VAL A 115 -6.41 -10.90 -5.03
CA VAL A 115 -6.18 -11.59 -6.29
C VAL A 115 -7.10 -12.80 -6.37
N GLU A 116 -7.76 -12.95 -7.52
CA GLU A 116 -8.63 -14.08 -7.80
C GLU A 116 -8.74 -14.34 -9.31
N TYR A 117 -9.19 -15.53 -9.66
CA TYR A 117 -9.70 -15.78 -11.01
C TYR A 117 -11.04 -15.06 -11.20
N ALA A 118 -11.20 -14.44 -12.36
CA ALA A 118 -12.43 -13.76 -12.73
C ALA A 118 -13.61 -14.76 -12.74
N LYS A 119 -14.52 -14.60 -11.77
CA LYS A 119 -15.74 -15.43 -11.65
C LYS A 119 -16.68 -15.27 -12.86
N SER A 120 -16.58 -14.14 -13.56
CA SER A 120 -17.42 -13.76 -14.70
C SER A 120 -16.71 -12.72 -15.57
N ASN A 121 -17.12 -12.57 -16.83
CA ASN A 121 -16.62 -11.60 -17.81
C ASN A 121 -17.23 -10.18 -17.72
N ARG A 122 -17.85 -9.83 -16.58
CA ARG A 122 -18.49 -8.52 -16.35
C ARG A 122 -17.53 -7.45 -15.81
N SER A 123 -16.33 -7.84 -15.41
CA SER A 123 -15.32 -6.91 -14.89
C SER A 123 -14.54 -6.26 -16.01
N THR A 124 -14.21 -4.99 -15.82
CA THR A 124 -13.37 -4.21 -16.72
C THR A 124 -12.10 -3.82 -15.98
N CYS A 125 -10.94 -4.01 -16.62
CA CYS A 125 -9.66 -3.55 -16.11
C CYS A 125 -9.66 -2.02 -16.05
N LYS A 126 -9.32 -1.44 -14.90
CA LYS A 126 -9.28 0.02 -14.75
C LYS A 126 -8.01 0.67 -15.28
N GLY A 127 -6.97 -0.10 -15.62
CA GLY A 127 -5.75 0.41 -16.27
C GLY A 127 -5.93 0.58 -17.78
N CYS A 128 -6.40 -0.47 -18.48
CA CYS A 128 -6.56 -0.44 -19.94
C CYS A 128 -8.01 -0.28 -20.44
N LEU A 129 -9.00 -0.27 -19.54
CA LEU A 129 -10.44 -0.20 -19.86
C LEU A 129 -11.00 -1.38 -20.67
N GLU A 130 -10.23 -2.46 -20.84
CA GLU A 130 -10.67 -3.68 -21.51
C GLU A 130 -11.39 -4.63 -20.55
N LYS A 131 -12.22 -5.52 -21.11
CA LYS A 131 -12.93 -6.54 -20.32
C LYS A 131 -11.97 -7.64 -19.89
N ILE A 132 -12.10 -8.08 -18.64
CA ILE A 132 -11.36 -9.22 -18.09
C ILE A 132 -12.21 -10.47 -18.32
N GLU A 133 -11.67 -11.47 -18.99
CA GLU A 133 -12.39 -12.69 -19.33
C GLU A 133 -12.59 -13.60 -18.12
N LYS A 134 -13.65 -14.43 -18.15
CA LYS A 134 -13.91 -15.41 -17.08
C LYS A 134 -12.75 -16.41 -17.00
N GLY A 135 -12.26 -16.66 -15.79
CA GLY A 135 -11.15 -17.57 -15.55
C GLY A 135 -9.77 -16.94 -15.67
N GLN A 136 -9.63 -15.69 -16.14
CA GLN A 136 -8.36 -14.97 -16.10
C GLN A 136 -8.02 -14.48 -14.69
N VAL A 137 -6.73 -14.48 -14.35
CA VAL A 137 -6.23 -13.88 -13.10
C VAL A 137 -6.43 -12.37 -13.15
N ARG A 138 -7.01 -11.81 -12.10
CA ARG A 138 -7.16 -10.37 -11.92
C ARG A 138 -6.77 -9.95 -10.50
N VAL A 139 -6.18 -8.78 -10.40
CA VAL A 139 -5.76 -8.17 -9.13
C VAL A 139 -6.69 -7.01 -8.84
N SER A 140 -7.15 -6.85 -7.60
CA SER A 140 -7.92 -5.69 -7.18
C SER A 140 -7.18 -4.82 -6.18
N LYS A 141 -7.44 -3.51 -6.27
CA LYS A 141 -7.26 -2.56 -5.17
C LYS A 141 -8.64 -2.21 -4.62
N LYS A 142 -8.81 -2.32 -3.31
CA LYS A 142 -10.00 -1.91 -2.60
C LYS A 142 -9.94 -0.39 -2.41
N MET A 143 -10.83 0.32 -3.07
CA MET A 143 -10.88 1.78 -2.96
C MET A 143 -12.29 2.31 -3.12
N LEU A 144 -12.49 3.54 -2.68
CA LEU A 144 -13.73 4.26 -2.89
C LEU A 144 -13.77 4.76 -4.33
N ASP A 145 -14.92 4.57 -4.96
CA ASP A 145 -15.14 5.11 -6.28
C ASP A 145 -15.56 6.58 -6.16
N PRO A 146 -14.80 7.55 -6.72
CA PRO A 146 -15.16 8.97 -6.64
C PRO A 146 -16.48 9.28 -7.38
N GLU A 147 -16.83 8.52 -8.42
CA GLU A 147 -18.08 8.68 -9.17
C GLU A 147 -19.25 7.99 -8.46
N LYS A 148 -18.97 6.94 -7.69
CA LYS A 148 -19.97 6.14 -6.98
C LYS A 148 -19.62 5.90 -5.52
N PRO A 149 -19.46 6.95 -4.70
CA PRO A 149 -19.07 6.81 -3.31
C PRO A 149 -20.12 6.07 -2.47
N GLN A 150 -21.38 6.06 -2.91
CA GLN A 150 -22.46 5.28 -2.30
C GLN A 150 -22.22 3.76 -2.32
N LEU A 151 -21.41 3.26 -3.24
CA LEU A 151 -21.10 1.83 -3.35
C LEU A 151 -20.12 1.38 -2.26
N GLY A 152 -19.54 2.32 -1.52
CA GLY A 152 -18.56 2.06 -0.48
C GLY A 152 -17.23 1.60 -1.08
N MET A 153 -16.43 0.91 -0.27
CA MET A 153 -15.15 0.37 -0.72
C MET A 153 -15.38 -0.82 -1.63
N ILE A 154 -15.04 -0.65 -2.91
CA ILE A 154 -15.17 -1.67 -3.94
C ILE A 154 -13.82 -2.15 -4.42
N ASP A 155 -13.77 -3.39 -4.85
CA ASP A 155 -12.64 -3.95 -5.57
C ASP A 155 -12.58 -3.37 -6.98
N ARG A 156 -11.62 -2.47 -7.23
CA ARG A 156 -11.27 -2.05 -8.59
C ARG A 156 -10.31 -3.06 -9.18
N TRP A 157 -10.78 -3.75 -10.22
CA TRP A 157 -10.06 -4.83 -10.88
C TRP A 157 -9.10 -4.32 -11.96
N TYR A 158 -7.95 -4.99 -12.04
CA TYR A 158 -6.89 -4.75 -13.01
C TYR A 158 -6.38 -6.10 -13.55
N HIS A 159 -5.89 -6.08 -14.78
CA HIS A 159 -5.01 -7.14 -15.25
C HIS A 159 -3.71 -7.13 -14.43
N PRO A 160 -3.05 -8.28 -14.21
CA PRO A 160 -1.78 -8.34 -13.48
C PRO A 160 -0.74 -7.36 -14.04
N ARG A 161 -0.62 -7.27 -15.37
CA ARG A 161 0.29 -6.32 -16.05
C ARG A 161 -0.08 -4.86 -15.77
N CYS A 162 -1.34 -4.49 -15.99
CA CYS A 162 -1.81 -3.13 -15.73
C CYS A 162 -1.68 -2.73 -14.26
N PHE A 163 -1.84 -3.68 -13.34
CA PHE A 163 -1.63 -3.43 -11.92
C PHE A 163 -0.17 -3.05 -11.60
N VAL A 164 0.79 -3.71 -12.26
CA VAL A 164 2.22 -3.43 -12.11
C VAL A 164 2.56 -2.05 -12.69
N GLU A 165 1.99 -1.69 -13.83
CA GLU A 165 2.18 -0.37 -14.46
C GLU A 165 1.67 0.77 -13.57
N ASN A 166 0.53 0.58 -12.90
CA ASN A 166 -0.07 1.57 -12.01
C ASN A 166 0.34 1.40 -10.53
N ARG A 167 1.41 0.66 -10.22
CA ARG A 167 1.80 0.33 -8.82
C ARG A 167 1.92 1.55 -7.89
N GLU A 168 2.46 2.66 -8.38
CA GLU A 168 2.69 3.87 -7.59
C GLU A 168 1.37 4.58 -7.27
N GLU A 169 0.51 4.74 -8.27
CA GLU A 169 -0.84 5.31 -8.12
C GLU A 169 -1.75 4.43 -7.24
N LEU A 170 -1.53 3.11 -7.32
CA LEU A 170 -2.24 2.16 -6.49
C LEU A 170 -1.66 2.06 -5.07
N ASN A 171 -0.60 2.81 -4.73
CA ASN A 171 0.13 2.73 -3.46
C ASN A 171 0.61 1.30 -3.14
N PHE A 172 0.86 0.49 -4.17
CA PHE A 172 1.46 -0.83 -4.03
C PHE A 172 2.99 -0.67 -3.93
N ARG A 173 3.44 -0.56 -2.67
CA ARG A 173 4.83 -0.27 -2.36
C ARG A 173 5.78 -1.38 -2.82
N PRO A 174 7.05 -1.07 -3.13
CA PRO A 174 8.06 -2.07 -3.49
C PRO A 174 8.34 -3.10 -2.41
N GLU A 175 8.03 -2.81 -1.15
CA GLU A 175 8.19 -3.78 -0.06
C GLU A 175 7.12 -4.89 -0.09
N TYR A 176 6.03 -4.70 -0.84
CA TYR A 176 4.97 -5.71 -0.94
C TYR A 176 5.26 -6.74 -2.02
N SER A 177 4.95 -8.00 -1.69
CA SER A 177 5.04 -9.12 -2.62
C SER A 177 3.65 -9.65 -2.99
N ALA A 178 3.60 -10.39 -4.10
CA ALA A 178 2.40 -11.11 -4.51
C ALA A 178 1.83 -12.05 -3.43
N SER A 179 2.65 -12.59 -2.52
CA SER A 179 2.17 -13.51 -1.48
C SER A 179 1.30 -12.82 -0.42
N GLN A 180 1.41 -11.51 -0.29
CA GLN A 180 0.60 -10.70 0.64
C GLN A 180 -0.78 -10.35 0.07
N LEU A 181 -1.06 -10.66 -1.20
CA LEU A 181 -2.37 -10.43 -1.81
C LEU A 181 -3.40 -11.40 -1.22
N LYS A 182 -4.55 -10.86 -0.80
CA LYS A 182 -5.65 -11.70 -0.32
C LYS A 182 -6.15 -12.63 -1.43
N GLY A 183 -6.16 -13.92 -1.17
CA GLY A 183 -6.58 -14.93 -2.16
C GLY A 183 -5.43 -15.56 -2.96
N PHE A 184 -4.18 -15.09 -2.78
CA PHE A 184 -3.02 -15.66 -3.47
C PHE A 184 -2.89 -17.18 -3.27
N GLY A 185 -3.20 -17.68 -2.07
CA GLY A 185 -3.16 -19.12 -1.75
C GLY A 185 -4.08 -20.00 -2.62
N LEU A 186 -5.14 -19.43 -3.22
CA LEU A 186 -6.13 -20.17 -4.00
C LEU A 186 -5.79 -20.29 -5.50
N LEU A 187 -4.74 -19.60 -5.97
CA LEU A 187 -4.29 -19.66 -7.35
C LEU A 187 -3.52 -20.95 -7.66
N ALA A 188 -3.47 -21.33 -8.94
CA ALA A 188 -2.61 -22.42 -9.41
C ALA A 188 -1.13 -22.11 -9.17
N ALA A 189 -0.29 -23.14 -9.10
CA ALA A 189 1.14 -22.97 -8.86
C ALA A 189 1.82 -22.12 -9.95
N GLU A 190 1.43 -22.34 -11.22
CA GLU A 190 1.95 -21.61 -12.38
C GLU A 190 1.65 -20.10 -12.27
N ASP A 191 0.38 -19.75 -12.05
CA ASP A 191 -0.04 -18.35 -11.90
C ASP A 191 0.59 -17.67 -10.67
N LYS A 192 0.83 -18.41 -9.59
CA LYS A 192 1.53 -17.91 -8.41
C LYS A 192 2.97 -17.53 -8.73
N GLU A 193 3.67 -18.33 -9.54
CA GLU A 193 5.03 -18.02 -9.96
C GLU A 193 5.06 -16.80 -10.87
N ASP A 194 4.13 -16.69 -11.82
CA ASP A 194 4.08 -15.57 -12.74
C ASP A 194 3.73 -14.25 -12.03
N LEU A 195 2.83 -14.28 -11.04
CA LEU A 195 2.58 -13.11 -10.19
C LEU A 195 3.80 -12.73 -9.34
N LYS A 196 4.54 -13.70 -8.80
CA LYS A 196 5.77 -13.41 -8.05
C LYS A 196 6.87 -12.82 -8.95
N LYS A 197 6.97 -13.26 -10.20
CA LYS A 197 7.90 -12.68 -11.19
C LYS A 197 7.51 -11.23 -11.54
N GLN A 198 6.23 -10.95 -11.68
CA GLN A 198 5.73 -9.60 -12.02
C GLN A 198 5.75 -8.64 -10.82
N LEU A 199 5.59 -9.15 -9.60
CA LEU A 199 5.57 -8.38 -8.35
C LEU A 199 6.62 -8.92 -7.36
N PRO A 200 7.91 -8.73 -7.64
CA PRO A 200 8.95 -9.05 -6.68
C PRO A 200 8.90 -8.06 -5.51
N ALA A 201 8.92 -8.55 -4.27
CA ALA A 201 9.25 -7.69 -3.15
C ALA A 201 10.71 -7.27 -3.28
N VAL A 202 10.94 -5.98 -3.48
CA VAL A 202 12.27 -5.41 -3.37
C VAL A 202 12.50 -5.19 -1.89
N LYS A 203 13.37 -6.01 -1.28
CA LYS A 203 13.93 -5.64 0.02
C LYS A 203 14.73 -4.37 -0.22
N SER A 204 14.34 -3.26 0.39
CA SER A 204 15.23 -2.12 0.54
C SER A 204 16.41 -2.60 1.39
N GLU A 205 17.51 -2.94 0.74
CA GLU A 205 18.79 -3.05 1.41
C GLU A 205 19.03 -1.68 2.07
N GLY A 206 19.31 -1.71 3.37
CA GLY A 206 19.40 -0.54 4.21
C GLY A 206 20.28 0.52 3.59
N TRP A 207 19.79 1.76 3.63
CA TRP A 207 20.63 2.93 3.47
C TRP A 207 21.69 2.88 4.59
N VAL A 208 22.88 2.37 4.26
CA VAL A 208 24.07 2.61 5.07
C VAL A 208 24.43 4.06 4.79
N GLU A 209 24.32 4.92 5.81
CA GLU A 209 24.94 6.25 5.80
C GLU A 209 26.41 6.08 5.45
N GLY A 210 26.72 6.32 4.17
CA GLY A 210 28.09 6.41 3.68
C GLY A 210 28.67 7.72 4.16
N CYS A 211 29.46 7.65 5.23
CA CYS A 211 30.41 8.68 5.64
C CYS A 211 31.09 9.31 4.42
N VAL A 212 31.14 10.63 4.43
CA VAL A 212 31.96 11.44 3.55
C VAL A 212 33.43 11.07 3.77
N GLY A 213 34.10 10.70 2.67
CA GLY A 213 35.55 10.66 2.58
C GLY A 213 36.19 9.30 2.83
N CYS A 214 36.54 8.61 1.73
CA CYS A 214 37.90 8.10 1.50
C CYS A 214 37.98 7.54 0.08
N GLU A 215 38.77 8.21 -0.75
CA GLU A 215 39.19 7.74 -2.05
C GLU A 215 39.94 6.40 -1.95
N GLY A 216 39.67 5.53 -2.93
CA GLY A 216 40.63 4.55 -3.44
C GLY A 216 40.85 3.30 -2.60
N SER A 217 40.29 2.17 -3.05
CA SER A 217 41.11 1.04 -3.56
C SER A 217 40.28 -0.21 -3.86
N SER A 218 40.20 -0.53 -5.15
CA SER A 218 40.46 -1.86 -5.72
C SER A 218 39.73 -3.07 -5.13
N ALA A 219 38.59 -3.43 -5.74
CA ALA A 219 38.09 -4.80 -5.75
C ALA A 219 38.25 -5.40 -7.16
N ARG A 220 39.23 -6.29 -7.24
CA ARG A 220 39.65 -7.10 -8.37
C ARG A 220 38.51 -7.96 -8.93
N GLY A 221 38.58 -8.21 -10.24
CA GLY A 221 38.38 -9.57 -10.74
C GLY A 221 37.34 -9.73 -11.84
N TRP A 222 37.58 -9.18 -13.03
CA TRP A 222 36.90 -9.66 -14.25
C TRP A 222 37.91 -9.82 -15.39
N MET A 223 38.09 -11.08 -15.79
CA MET A 223 38.57 -11.62 -17.08
C MET A 223 40.04 -11.40 -17.50
N GLU A 224 40.87 -12.37 -17.09
CA GLU A 224 42.10 -12.74 -17.75
C GLU A 224 41.78 -13.60 -18.99
N ALA A 225 41.82 -13.01 -20.18
CA ALA A 225 41.91 -13.74 -21.43
C ALA A 225 42.81 -12.98 -22.42
N GLN A 226 43.86 -13.69 -22.88
CA GLN A 226 44.70 -13.40 -24.04
C GLN A 226 45.89 -12.44 -23.84
N ARG A 227 47.02 -13.01 -23.37
CA ARG A 227 48.36 -12.73 -23.93
C ARG A 227 48.61 -13.69 -25.11
N PRO A 228 49.54 -13.44 -26.06
CA PRO A 228 50.73 -12.59 -25.93
C PRO A 228 51.05 -11.69 -27.15
N HIS A 229 51.90 -10.69 -26.93
CA HIS A 229 53.08 -10.33 -27.74
C HIS A 229 53.36 -8.83 -27.58
N ARG A 230 54.39 -8.49 -26.80
CA ARG A 230 55.24 -7.38 -27.22
C ARG A 230 56.66 -7.56 -26.71
N LEU A 231 57.53 -7.42 -27.70
CA LEU A 231 58.97 -7.55 -27.75
C LEU A 231 59.69 -6.66 -26.73
N HIS A 232 60.89 -7.12 -26.39
CA HIS A 232 61.84 -6.51 -25.47
C HIS A 232 62.22 -5.07 -25.85
N THR A 233 62.39 -4.26 -24.81
CA THR A 233 63.02 -2.94 -24.79
C THR A 233 64.51 -3.02 -25.19
N PRO A 234 65.04 -2.05 -25.94
CA PRO A 234 66.46 -2.02 -26.31
C PRO A 234 67.37 -1.51 -25.17
N ALA A 235 68.58 -2.06 -25.16
CA ALA A 235 69.67 -1.80 -24.22
C ALA A 235 70.38 -0.47 -24.47
N VAL A 236 70.81 0.19 -23.40
CA VAL A 236 71.89 1.21 -23.44
C VAL A 236 72.85 0.92 -22.29
N LEU A 237 74.05 0.47 -22.66
CA LEU A 237 75.25 0.37 -21.82
C LEU A 237 76.06 1.67 -21.98
N PRO A 238 76.64 2.21 -20.91
CA PRO A 238 77.91 2.93 -20.99
C PRO A 238 78.99 2.09 -20.27
N PRO A 239 80.24 2.04 -20.78
CA PRO A 239 81.21 3.02 -20.27
C PRO A 239 82.37 3.35 -21.23
N ARG A 240 83.05 4.48 -20.99
CA ARG A 240 84.48 4.54 -20.59
C ARG A 240 85.04 5.95 -20.74
N GLN A 241 85.68 6.39 -19.66
CA GLN A 241 86.75 7.38 -19.59
C GLN A 241 88.08 6.76 -20.07
N PRO A 242 89.20 7.48 -20.28
CA PRO A 242 89.59 8.80 -19.74
C PRO A 242 89.30 10.01 -20.62
#